data_AF-A0A0S2IDI2-F1
#
_entry.id   AF-A0A0S2IDI2-F1
#
_cell.length_a   1.000
_cell.length_b   1.000
_cell.length_c   1.000
_cell.angle_alpha   90.00
_cell.angle_beta   90.00
_cell.angle_gamma   90.00
#
_symmetry.space_group_name_H-M   'P 1'
#
loop_
_entity.id
_entity.type
_entity.pdbx_description
1 polymer ?
#
loop_
_entity_poly.entity_id
_entity_poly.type
_entity_poly.pdbx_seq_one_letter_code
_entity_poly.pdbx_strand_id
1 'polypeptide(L)'
;MKLAYWMYAGPAHIGTLRVASSFKNVHAIMHAPLGDDYFNVMRSMLERERDFTPVTASIVDRHVLARGSQEKVVQNITRKDLEERPDLILLTPTCTSSILQEDLQNFVNRSKNESDCDVILADVNHYRVNELQAADRTLEQIVRFYVEKALKDGSLNSRGYRPTSTTRSPLAKGLAKDKDCGAIPKLKVDKTKKPSANIIGIFTLGFHNQHDCKELTRILNDLGIDVNLILPEGSTVSSLKNLPKAWFNIVPYREVGLMTATYLEKTFNMPYTSITPMGLVDTAAFIKEIFTMCSKLVSQEFEAGRAETLAGNNFITESIIFNKKDVENYIDKQTHFISQAAWFSRSIDCQNLTGKKVVVFGDATHAASITKILVREMGIHVICSGTYCKHDADWFREQVCGYCDQILITDDHSQIGEIIAKLEPAAIFGTQMERHVGKRLDIPCGVISAPVHIQNFPLGFKPFLGYEGTNNISDLIYNSFNLGMEDHLLEIFNGHDNKPISLPSSKPLQGIYPETQIKARNSSEPQQQNTCEWTKEALLELNKVPGFVRSKVKRNTEKYACSKHFTNITVEVMYAAKEAAASLT
;
A
#
# COMPACT_ATOMS: atom_id res chain seq x y z
N MET A 1 -4.28 -20.49 -18.08
CA MET A 1 -5.21 -19.37 -17.90
C MET A 1 -5.82 -19.47 -16.50
N LYS A 2 -6.02 -18.36 -15.78
CA LYS A 2 -6.72 -18.33 -14.49
C LYS A 2 -8.03 -17.57 -14.68
N LEU A 3 -9.14 -18.07 -14.13
CA LEU A 3 -10.40 -17.34 -14.13
C LEU A 3 -10.36 -16.33 -12.98
N ALA A 4 -10.39 -15.04 -13.30
CA ALA A 4 -10.39 -13.96 -12.32
C ALA A 4 -11.25 -12.80 -12.84
N TYR A 5 -12.08 -12.22 -11.97
CA TYR A 5 -12.84 -11.00 -12.26
C TYR A 5 -12.42 -9.82 -11.37
N TRP A 6 -11.50 -10.05 -10.43
CA TRP A 6 -10.90 -9.04 -9.58
C TRP A 6 -9.41 -9.33 -9.40
N MET A 7 -8.61 -8.27 -9.33
CA MET A 7 -7.17 -8.33 -9.08
C MET A 7 -6.79 -7.25 -8.07
N TYR A 8 -5.99 -7.61 -7.07
CA TYR A 8 -5.54 -6.66 -6.04
C TYR A 8 -4.43 -5.72 -6.53
N ALA A 9 -3.54 -6.21 -7.37
CA ALA A 9 -2.49 -5.41 -8.00
C ALA A 9 -2.70 -5.41 -9.52
N GLY A 10 -2.62 -4.22 -10.13
CA GLY A 10 -2.75 -4.04 -11.56
C GLY A 10 -1.57 -4.60 -12.37
N PRO A 11 -1.63 -4.48 -13.69
CA PRO A 11 -0.52 -4.84 -14.57
C PRO A 11 0.67 -3.88 -14.37
N ALA A 12 1.85 -4.37 -14.74
CA ALA A 12 3.12 -3.71 -14.48
C ALA A 12 3.21 -2.26 -14.98
N HIS A 13 2.69 -1.96 -16.18
CA HIS A 13 2.70 -0.60 -16.71
C HIS A 13 1.99 0.41 -15.80
N ILE A 14 0.93 0.02 -15.07
CA ILE A 14 0.25 0.95 -14.14
C ILE A 14 1.24 1.44 -13.08
N GLY A 15 2.13 0.59 -12.58
CA GLY A 15 3.16 0.99 -11.63
C GLY A 15 4.13 2.03 -12.21
N THR A 16 4.60 1.78 -13.44
CA THR A 16 5.42 2.73 -14.20
C THR A 16 4.72 4.07 -14.41
N LEU A 17 3.43 4.05 -14.80
CA LEU A 17 2.64 5.26 -15.04
C LEU A 17 2.38 6.07 -13.77
N ARG A 18 2.13 5.39 -12.65
CA ARG A 18 1.98 6.04 -11.35
C ARG A 18 3.25 6.80 -10.99
N VAL A 19 4.42 6.17 -11.11
CA VAL A 19 5.71 6.83 -10.86
C VAL A 19 5.94 8.00 -11.81
N ALA A 20 5.71 7.83 -13.11
CA ALA A 20 5.88 8.89 -14.10
C ALA A 20 4.97 10.10 -13.81
N SER A 21 3.69 9.84 -13.49
CA SER A 21 2.70 10.89 -13.23
C SER A 21 2.92 11.62 -11.90
N SER A 22 3.68 11.03 -10.97
CA SER A 22 4.06 11.66 -9.71
C SER A 22 5.17 12.69 -9.86
N PHE A 23 6.06 12.50 -10.84
CA PHE A 23 7.09 13.49 -11.16
C PHE A 23 6.49 14.66 -11.94
N LYS A 24 7.04 15.85 -11.74
CA LYS A 24 6.77 17.02 -12.57
C LYS A 24 7.56 16.93 -13.86
N ASN A 25 6.94 17.32 -14.96
CA ASN A 25 7.53 17.36 -16.31
C ASN A 25 8.09 16.01 -16.77
N VAL A 26 7.48 14.91 -16.36
CA VAL A 26 7.78 13.57 -16.89
C VAL A 26 6.57 13.08 -17.67
N HIS A 27 6.78 12.67 -18.92
CA HIS A 27 5.71 12.18 -19.77
C HIS A 27 5.88 10.69 -20.04
N ALA A 28 4.85 9.89 -19.79
CA ALA A 28 4.87 8.48 -20.14
C ALA A 28 4.24 8.26 -21.52
N ILE A 29 4.91 7.50 -22.38
CA ILE A 29 4.34 7.05 -23.65
C ILE A 29 4.16 5.54 -23.59
N MET A 30 2.92 5.08 -23.58
CA MET A 30 2.61 3.65 -23.57
C MET A 30 2.59 3.09 -24.97
N HIS A 31 3.36 2.04 -25.23
CA HIS A 31 3.21 1.28 -26.47
C HIS A 31 2.07 0.24 -26.29
N ALA A 32 0.85 0.64 -26.62
CA ALA A 32 -0.36 -0.07 -26.19
C ALA A 32 -1.48 -0.01 -27.24
N PRO A 33 -2.38 -1.01 -27.30
CA PRO A 33 -3.62 -0.89 -28.06
C PRO A 33 -4.50 0.28 -27.60
N LEU A 34 -5.45 0.68 -28.45
CA LEU A 34 -6.48 1.63 -28.07
C LEU A 34 -7.34 1.05 -26.92
N GLY A 35 -7.52 1.83 -25.85
CA GLY A 35 -8.29 1.45 -24.65
C GLY A 35 -7.44 1.20 -23.40
N ASP A 36 -6.13 0.94 -23.56
CA ASP A 36 -5.20 0.78 -22.43
C ASP A 36 -4.90 2.13 -21.72
N ASP A 37 -5.39 3.25 -22.24
CA ASP A 37 -5.33 4.60 -21.67
C ASP A 37 -6.31 4.85 -20.52
N TYR A 38 -7.01 3.82 -20.04
CA TYR A 38 -7.89 3.89 -18.86
C TYR A 38 -7.19 4.36 -17.58
N PHE A 39 -5.85 4.30 -17.51
CA PHE A 39 -5.07 4.93 -16.43
C PHE A 39 -5.40 6.41 -16.26
N ASN A 40 -5.60 7.14 -17.37
CA ASN A 40 -5.94 8.55 -17.35
C ASN A 40 -7.27 8.79 -16.63
N VAL A 41 -8.26 7.93 -16.89
CA VAL A 41 -9.56 7.97 -16.22
C VAL A 41 -9.41 7.69 -14.73
N MET A 42 -8.62 6.68 -14.34
CA MET A 42 -8.40 6.35 -12.93
C MET A 42 -7.78 7.53 -12.18
N ARG A 43 -6.70 8.14 -12.70
CA ARG A 43 -6.04 9.27 -12.05
C ARG A 43 -6.96 10.49 -11.95
N SER A 44 -7.53 10.91 -13.08
CA SER A 44 -8.42 12.08 -13.10
C SER A 44 -9.64 11.91 -12.20
N MET A 45 -10.23 10.72 -12.13
CA MET A 45 -11.45 10.50 -11.33
C MET A 45 -11.16 10.25 -9.85
N LEU A 46 -10.18 9.40 -9.51
CA LEU A 46 -9.91 9.01 -8.12
C LEU A 46 -9.21 10.13 -7.35
N GLU A 47 -8.18 10.75 -7.93
CA GLU A 47 -7.47 11.85 -7.26
C GLU A 47 -8.13 13.21 -7.48
N ARG A 48 -9.09 13.30 -8.42
CA ARG A 48 -9.69 14.58 -8.86
C ARG A 48 -8.61 15.57 -9.30
N GLU A 49 -7.66 15.04 -10.07
CA GLU A 49 -6.55 15.81 -10.65
C GLU A 49 -7.10 16.90 -11.58
N ARG A 50 -6.53 18.10 -11.48
CA ARG A 50 -6.99 19.25 -12.28
C ARG A 50 -6.27 19.32 -13.63
N ASP A 51 -5.03 18.89 -13.64
CA ASP A 51 -4.20 18.86 -14.83
C ASP A 51 -4.42 17.58 -15.63
N PHE A 52 -4.11 17.63 -16.93
CA PHE A 52 -4.11 16.42 -17.74
C PHE A 52 -3.07 15.43 -17.23
N THR A 53 -3.41 14.14 -17.29
CA THR A 53 -2.48 13.09 -16.94
C THR A 53 -1.37 13.02 -18.01
N PRO A 54 -0.06 13.11 -17.64
CA PRO A 54 1.05 13.18 -18.60
C PRO A 54 1.38 11.78 -19.15
N VAL A 55 0.37 11.15 -19.76
CA VAL A 55 0.43 9.80 -20.29
C VAL A 55 -0.26 9.77 -21.65
N THR A 56 0.44 9.28 -22.66
CA THR A 56 -0.09 9.14 -24.03
C THR A 56 0.09 7.72 -24.55
N ALA A 57 -0.92 7.18 -25.22
CA ALA A 57 -0.79 5.89 -25.89
C ALA A 57 -0.22 6.05 -27.31
N SER A 58 0.94 5.44 -27.56
CA SER A 58 1.40 5.12 -28.91
C SER A 58 0.65 3.89 -29.40
N ILE A 59 -0.48 4.13 -30.06
CA ILE A 59 -1.48 3.10 -30.39
C ILE A 59 -0.90 1.96 -31.23
N VAL A 60 -1.06 0.73 -30.76
CA VAL A 60 -0.83 -0.51 -31.51
C VAL A 60 -2.11 -0.92 -32.21
N ASP A 61 -2.15 -0.71 -33.53
CA ASP A 61 -3.27 -1.12 -34.39
C ASP A 61 -2.84 -2.23 -35.38
N ARG A 62 -3.75 -2.67 -36.25
CA ARG A 62 -3.47 -3.75 -37.21
C ARG A 62 -2.33 -3.44 -38.17
N HIS A 63 -2.03 -2.16 -38.46
CA HIS A 63 -0.93 -1.79 -39.32
C HIS A 63 0.42 -1.97 -38.63
N VAL A 64 0.47 -1.76 -37.31
CA VAL A 64 1.67 -2.06 -36.49
C VAL A 64 2.03 -3.53 -36.59
N LEU A 65 1.05 -4.43 -36.59
CA LEU A 65 1.31 -5.88 -36.77
C LEU A 65 1.91 -6.23 -38.13
N ALA A 66 1.60 -5.44 -39.17
CA ALA A 66 2.05 -5.69 -40.53
C ALA A 66 3.36 -4.99 -40.89
N ARG A 67 3.62 -3.80 -40.34
CA ARG A 67 4.73 -2.92 -40.72
C ARG A 67 5.71 -2.59 -39.58
N GLY A 68 5.40 -3.00 -38.36
CA GLY A 68 6.10 -2.61 -37.14
C GLY A 68 5.63 -1.28 -36.57
N SER A 69 5.91 -1.04 -35.29
CA SER A 69 5.53 0.18 -34.56
C SER A 69 6.59 1.28 -34.63
N GLN A 70 7.74 0.98 -35.22
CA GLN A 70 8.96 1.78 -35.12
C GLN A 70 8.76 3.26 -35.42
N GLU A 71 8.28 3.60 -36.62
CA GLU A 71 8.08 5.00 -37.02
C GLU A 71 7.07 5.70 -36.13
N LYS A 72 5.99 5.00 -35.73
CA LYS A 72 4.92 5.56 -34.92
C LYS A 72 5.38 5.89 -33.51
N VAL A 73 6.14 5.00 -32.87
CA VAL A 73 6.68 5.22 -31.53
C VAL A 73 7.66 6.40 -31.53
N VAL A 74 8.61 6.42 -32.48
CA VAL A 74 9.59 7.51 -32.58
C VAL A 74 8.91 8.85 -32.87
N GLN A 75 7.98 8.90 -33.83
CA GLN A 75 7.21 10.11 -34.14
C GLN A 75 6.39 10.61 -32.95
N ASN A 76 5.77 9.71 -32.18
CA ASN A 76 5.00 10.09 -30.99
C ASN A 76 5.91 10.66 -29.88
N ILE A 77 7.10 10.10 -29.70
CA ILE A 77 8.10 10.64 -28.76
C ILE A 77 8.51 12.05 -29.19
N THR A 78 8.96 12.23 -30.43
CA THR A 78 9.40 13.54 -30.96
C THR A 78 8.26 14.56 -30.95
N ARG A 79 7.04 14.14 -31.27
CA ARG A 79 5.85 15.00 -31.21
C ARG A 79 5.58 15.47 -29.78
N LYS A 80 5.63 14.56 -28.80
CA LYS A 80 5.35 14.91 -27.40
C LYS A 80 6.45 15.76 -26.78
N ASP A 81 7.69 15.55 -27.19
CA ASP A 81 8.81 16.43 -26.85
C ASP A 81 8.54 17.87 -27.32
N LEU A 82 8.07 18.06 -28.55
CA LEU A 82 7.75 19.38 -29.10
C LEU A 82 6.52 20.03 -28.45
N GLU A 83 5.45 19.26 -28.20
CA GLU A 83 4.17 19.76 -27.66
C GLU A 83 4.28 20.13 -26.18
N GLU A 84 4.91 19.28 -25.35
CA GLU A 84 4.86 19.39 -23.90
C GLU A 84 6.21 19.72 -23.26
N ARG A 85 7.31 19.58 -24.00
CA ARG A 85 8.69 19.83 -23.53
C ARG A 85 9.00 19.23 -22.15
N PRO A 86 8.75 17.92 -21.95
CA PRO A 86 9.06 17.27 -20.68
C PRO A 86 10.58 17.20 -20.45
N ASP A 87 11.00 17.07 -19.19
CA ASP A 87 12.40 16.80 -18.86
C ASP A 87 12.76 15.32 -19.19
N LEU A 88 11.77 14.41 -19.08
CA LEU A 88 11.91 12.98 -19.34
C LEU A 88 10.69 12.43 -20.08
N ILE A 89 10.92 11.67 -21.15
CA ILE A 89 9.94 10.76 -21.73
C ILE A 89 10.24 9.32 -21.30
N LEU A 90 9.27 8.66 -20.69
CA LEU A 90 9.32 7.27 -20.27
C LEU A 90 8.52 6.39 -21.23
N LEU A 91 9.20 5.71 -22.15
CA LEU A 91 8.58 4.71 -23.01
C LEU A 91 8.18 3.51 -22.14
N THR A 92 6.89 3.23 -22.07
CA THR A 92 6.30 2.23 -21.19
C THR A 92 5.80 1.07 -22.03
N PRO A 93 6.43 -0.12 -21.96
CA PRO A 93 5.88 -1.31 -22.60
C PRO A 93 4.55 -1.68 -21.94
N THR A 94 3.70 -2.43 -22.66
CA THR A 94 2.50 -3.08 -22.10
C THR A 94 2.56 -4.60 -22.26
N CYS A 95 1.49 -5.31 -21.84
CA CYS A 95 1.35 -6.75 -22.09
C CYS A 95 1.41 -7.06 -23.60
N THR A 96 0.78 -6.23 -24.44
CA THR A 96 0.83 -6.35 -25.90
C THR A 96 2.23 -6.10 -26.44
N SER A 97 2.92 -5.05 -25.98
CA SER A 97 4.33 -4.80 -26.35
C SER A 97 5.23 -6.00 -26.09
N SER A 98 5.03 -6.65 -24.95
CA SER A 98 5.87 -7.78 -24.51
C SER A 98 5.73 -9.01 -25.41
N ILE A 99 4.58 -9.15 -26.08
CA ILE A 99 4.32 -10.24 -27.04
C ILE A 99 4.90 -9.91 -28.43
N LEU A 100 4.83 -8.64 -28.85
CA LEU A 100 5.36 -8.22 -30.15
C LEU A 100 6.88 -8.35 -30.25
N GLN A 101 7.58 -8.29 -29.11
CA GLN A 101 9.04 -8.44 -29.01
C GLN A 101 9.82 -7.52 -29.96
N GLU A 102 9.27 -6.34 -30.24
CA GLU A 102 9.97 -5.30 -30.97
C GLU A 102 11.12 -4.73 -30.12
N ASP A 103 12.15 -4.24 -30.79
CA ASP A 103 13.30 -3.63 -30.15
C ASP A 103 12.99 -2.19 -29.71
N LEU A 104 12.17 -2.06 -28.66
CA LEU A 104 11.81 -0.78 -28.07
C LEU A 104 13.04 0.01 -27.59
N GLN A 105 14.11 -0.67 -27.21
CA GLN A 105 15.34 -0.02 -26.77
C GLN A 105 16.03 0.70 -27.94
N ASN A 106 16.02 0.11 -29.14
CA ASN A 106 16.47 0.78 -30.35
C ASN A 106 15.60 1.99 -30.69
N PHE A 107 14.29 1.94 -30.47
CA PHE A 107 13.42 3.10 -30.69
C PHE A 107 13.78 4.26 -29.75
N VAL A 108 13.98 3.97 -28.47
CA VAL A 108 14.48 4.97 -27.50
C VAL A 108 15.83 5.54 -27.92
N ASN A 109 16.77 4.69 -28.36
CA ASN A 109 18.10 5.15 -28.79
C ASN A 109 18.04 6.07 -30.01
N ARG A 110 17.10 5.85 -30.93
CA ARG A 110 16.88 6.73 -32.09
C ARG A 110 16.24 8.05 -31.66
N SER A 111 15.17 7.99 -30.85
CA SER A 111 14.47 9.18 -30.37
C SER A 111 15.40 10.13 -29.61
N LYS A 112 16.36 9.62 -28.83
CA LYS A 112 17.38 10.44 -28.14
C LYS A 112 18.19 11.37 -29.06
N ASN A 113 18.32 11.06 -30.34
CA ASN A 113 19.02 11.92 -31.29
C ASN A 113 18.10 12.97 -31.93
N GLU A 114 16.79 12.82 -31.78
CA GLU A 114 15.75 13.65 -32.39
C GLU A 114 14.99 14.50 -31.37
N SER A 115 15.07 14.17 -30.08
CA SER A 115 14.40 14.87 -28.97
C SER A 115 15.39 15.63 -28.09
N ASP A 116 14.96 16.77 -27.56
CA ASP A 116 15.72 17.55 -26.58
C ASP A 116 15.62 16.94 -25.17
N CYS A 117 14.50 16.29 -24.83
CA CYS A 117 14.33 15.61 -23.55
C CYS A 117 15.12 14.30 -23.43
N ASP A 118 15.35 13.87 -22.18
CA ASP A 118 15.85 12.51 -21.93
C ASP A 118 14.77 11.49 -22.26
N VAL A 119 15.13 10.39 -22.93
CA VAL A 119 14.19 9.29 -23.21
C VAL A 119 14.70 8.00 -22.58
N ILE A 120 13.87 7.31 -21.80
CA ILE A 120 14.22 6.01 -21.21
C ILE A 120 13.12 4.97 -21.47
N LEU A 121 13.50 3.71 -21.61
CA LEU A 121 12.57 2.57 -21.66
C LEU A 121 12.36 2.05 -20.24
N ALA A 122 11.12 1.94 -19.79
CA ALA A 122 10.83 1.33 -18.50
C ALA A 122 11.27 -0.15 -18.51
N ASP A 123 12.20 -0.49 -17.61
CA ASP A 123 12.77 -1.84 -17.49
C ASP A 123 11.81 -2.76 -16.72
N VAL A 124 10.68 -3.08 -17.36
CA VAL A 124 9.56 -3.77 -16.74
C VAL A 124 9.07 -4.90 -17.65
N ASN A 125 8.89 -6.10 -17.07
CA ASN A 125 8.35 -7.26 -17.76
C ASN A 125 6.96 -7.63 -17.22
N HIS A 126 5.94 -7.45 -18.07
CA HIS A 126 4.52 -7.60 -17.75
C HIS A 126 4.11 -8.96 -17.19
N TYR A 127 4.83 -10.02 -17.55
CA TYR A 127 4.51 -11.39 -17.13
C TYR A 127 5.31 -11.84 -15.91
N ARG A 128 6.21 -10.99 -15.40
CA ARG A 128 7.09 -11.31 -14.26
C ARG A 128 6.88 -10.44 -13.04
N VAL A 129 6.45 -9.20 -13.24
CA VAL A 129 6.26 -8.23 -12.14
C VAL A 129 4.86 -7.64 -12.18
N ASN A 130 4.32 -7.32 -11.02
CA ASN A 130 3.04 -6.63 -10.89
C ASN A 130 3.22 -5.10 -10.84
N GLU A 131 2.12 -4.37 -10.67
CA GLU A 131 2.10 -2.91 -10.50
C GLU A 131 3.11 -2.40 -9.45
N LEU A 132 3.14 -2.97 -8.25
CA LEU A 132 3.95 -2.47 -7.13
C LEU A 132 5.46 -2.66 -7.40
N GLN A 133 5.84 -3.86 -7.85
CA GLN A 133 7.22 -4.18 -8.21
C GLN A 133 7.71 -3.33 -9.39
N ALA A 134 6.84 -3.06 -10.35
CA ALA A 134 7.15 -2.18 -11.48
C ALA A 134 7.32 -0.73 -11.05
N ALA A 135 6.51 -0.24 -10.09
CA ALA A 135 6.68 1.09 -9.52
C ALA A 135 8.04 1.23 -8.81
N ASP A 136 8.41 0.28 -7.92
CA ASP A 136 9.69 0.34 -7.21
C ASP A 136 10.89 0.32 -8.17
N ARG A 137 10.85 -0.57 -9.17
CA ARG A 137 11.90 -0.67 -10.20
C ARG A 137 11.97 0.57 -11.09
N THR A 138 10.82 1.13 -11.50
CA THR A 138 10.78 2.33 -12.34
C THR A 138 11.36 3.53 -11.58
N LEU A 139 11.00 3.70 -10.31
CA LEU A 139 11.53 4.78 -9.48
C LEU A 139 13.04 4.68 -9.34
N GLU A 140 13.54 3.49 -9.03
CA GLU A 140 14.97 3.24 -8.91
C GLU A 140 15.71 3.48 -10.23
N GLN A 141 15.14 3.04 -11.35
CA GLN A 141 15.70 3.26 -12.69
C GLN A 141 15.84 4.75 -13.03
N ILE A 142 14.81 5.56 -12.78
CA ILE A 142 14.84 7.01 -13.01
C ILE A 142 15.91 7.66 -12.13
N VAL A 143 15.93 7.33 -10.83
CA VAL A 143 16.91 7.88 -9.88
C VAL A 143 18.33 7.52 -10.30
N ARG A 144 18.59 6.25 -10.62
CA ARG A 144 19.90 5.79 -11.08
C ARG A 144 20.34 6.54 -12.33
N PHE A 145 19.46 6.64 -13.33
CA PHE A 145 19.75 7.33 -14.58
C PHE A 145 20.20 8.77 -14.37
N TYR A 146 19.44 9.56 -13.60
CA TYR A 146 19.75 10.97 -13.36
C TYR A 146 20.94 11.19 -12.42
N VAL A 147 21.15 10.30 -11.46
CA VAL A 147 22.35 10.34 -10.60
C VAL A 147 23.61 10.03 -11.42
N GLU A 148 23.58 8.99 -12.27
CA GLU A 148 24.71 8.66 -13.14
C GLU A 148 24.99 9.76 -14.16
N LYS A 149 23.94 10.37 -14.72
CA LYS A 149 24.05 11.55 -15.60
C LYS A 149 24.74 12.71 -14.87
N ALA A 150 24.29 13.02 -13.64
CA ALA A 150 24.86 14.09 -12.84
C ALA A 150 26.35 13.86 -12.50
N LEU A 151 26.76 12.61 -12.28
CA LEU A 151 28.16 12.23 -12.07
C LEU A 151 29.02 12.37 -13.32
N LYS A 152 28.50 11.99 -14.49
CA LYS A 152 29.21 12.11 -15.78
C LYS A 152 29.41 13.57 -16.19
N ASP A 153 28.39 14.40 -15.97
CA ASP A 153 28.41 15.81 -16.36
C ASP A 153 29.13 16.72 -15.35
N GLY A 154 29.64 16.14 -14.24
CA GLY A 154 30.33 16.89 -13.18
C GLY A 154 29.41 17.78 -12.33
N SER A 155 28.10 17.76 -12.56
CA SER A 155 27.13 18.54 -11.79
C SER A 155 26.95 18.05 -10.35
N LEU A 156 27.35 16.80 -10.07
CA LEU A 156 27.47 16.24 -8.74
C LEU A 156 28.96 16.07 -8.37
N ASN A 157 29.50 17.04 -7.64
CA ASN A 157 30.87 16.98 -7.12
C ASN A 157 30.98 15.83 -6.11
N SER A 158 31.56 14.71 -6.55
CA SER A 158 31.85 13.58 -5.67
C SER A 158 33.35 13.24 -5.66
N ARG A 159 33.94 13.16 -4.47
CA ARG A 159 35.33 12.71 -4.32
C ARG A 159 35.35 11.18 -4.48
N GLY A 160 36.13 10.69 -5.44
CA GLY A 160 36.29 9.25 -5.71
C GLY A 160 35.76 8.78 -7.07
N TYR A 161 35.04 9.63 -7.81
CA TYR A 161 34.63 9.32 -9.18
C TYR A 161 35.77 9.60 -10.16
N ARG A 162 36.27 8.57 -10.85
CA ARG A 162 37.11 8.74 -12.05
C ARG A 162 36.21 8.50 -13.28
N PRO A 163 35.98 9.50 -14.14
CA PRO A 163 35.25 9.25 -15.38
C PRO A 163 36.08 8.27 -16.23
N THR A 164 35.54 7.08 -16.49
CA THR A 164 36.15 6.15 -17.44
C THR A 164 35.95 6.71 -18.84
N SER A 165 37.04 7.21 -19.43
CA SER A 165 37.09 7.67 -20.81
C SER A 165 36.97 6.49 -21.78
N THR A 166 35.77 5.97 -21.99
CA THR A 166 35.45 5.17 -23.20
C THR A 166 33.95 5.11 -23.41
N THR A 167 33.53 5.69 -24.54
CA THR A 167 32.23 5.53 -25.20
C THR A 167 31.98 4.08 -25.60
N ARG A 168 31.54 3.21 -24.67
CA ARG A 168 30.82 1.97 -25.01
C ARG A 168 29.75 1.69 -23.97
N SER A 169 28.50 1.54 -24.43
CA SER A 169 27.35 1.18 -23.61
C SER A 169 27.57 -0.18 -22.93
N PRO A 170 27.19 -0.35 -21.64
CA PRO A 170 27.21 -1.66 -20.98
C PRO A 170 25.88 -2.41 -21.15
N LEU A 171 25.23 -2.30 -22.33
CA LEU A 171 23.96 -2.99 -22.62
C LEU A 171 24.15 -4.30 -23.43
N ALA A 172 25.40 -4.76 -23.59
CA ALA A 172 25.71 -5.99 -24.32
C ALA A 172 26.70 -6.88 -23.53
N LYS A 173 26.30 -7.38 -22.36
CA LYS A 173 26.82 -8.66 -21.84
C LYS A 173 25.68 -9.39 -21.12
N GLY A 174 25.04 -10.28 -21.84
CA GLY A 174 24.22 -11.33 -21.24
C GLY A 174 25.08 -12.32 -20.44
N LEU A 175 24.46 -12.91 -19.42
CA LEU A 175 24.79 -14.21 -18.84
C LEU A 175 26.29 -14.49 -18.63
N ALA A 176 26.88 -13.86 -17.61
CA ALA A 176 28.06 -14.40 -16.96
C ALA A 176 27.79 -14.49 -15.45
N LYS A 177 27.92 -15.70 -14.91
CA LYS A 177 27.70 -16.07 -13.51
C LYS A 177 28.45 -15.12 -12.56
N ASP A 178 27.76 -14.75 -11.49
CA ASP A 178 28.29 -14.11 -10.29
C ASP A 178 29.57 -14.81 -9.81
N LYS A 179 30.73 -14.19 -10.03
CA LYS A 179 31.90 -14.24 -9.15
C LYS A 179 32.66 -12.92 -9.28
N ASP A 180 32.85 -12.27 -8.14
CA ASP A 180 33.62 -11.05 -7.88
C ASP A 180 33.07 -9.72 -8.44
N CYS A 181 32.01 -9.22 -7.79
CA CYS A 181 31.63 -7.81 -7.82
C CYS A 181 32.66 -6.98 -7.03
N GLY A 182 33.68 -6.47 -7.71
CA GLY A 182 34.59 -5.47 -7.17
C GLY A 182 33.82 -4.29 -6.56
N ALA A 183 34.18 -3.91 -5.34
CA ALA A 183 33.51 -2.85 -4.59
C ALA A 183 33.47 -1.54 -5.40
N ILE A 184 32.27 -1.04 -5.69
CA ILE A 184 32.08 0.30 -6.25
C ILE A 184 32.69 1.29 -5.24
N PRO A 185 33.66 2.13 -5.63
CA PRO A 185 34.24 3.09 -4.71
C PRO A 185 33.15 4.05 -4.22
N LYS A 186 32.92 4.07 -2.90
CA LYS A 186 31.87 4.87 -2.27
C LYS A 186 32.12 6.36 -2.53
N LEU A 187 31.13 7.02 -3.13
CA LEU A 187 31.23 8.43 -3.53
C LEU A 187 30.94 9.34 -2.33
N LYS A 188 31.85 10.28 -2.05
CA LYS A 188 31.65 11.30 -0.99
C LYS A 188 31.11 12.60 -1.59
N VAL A 189 29.94 13.03 -1.13
CA VAL A 189 29.27 14.27 -1.50
C VAL A 189 29.09 15.14 -0.26
N ASP A 190 29.21 16.47 -0.42
CA ASP A 190 28.98 17.41 0.67
C ASP A 190 27.50 17.42 1.07
N LYS A 191 27.24 17.18 2.36
CA LYS A 191 25.91 17.10 2.94
C LYS A 191 25.33 18.49 3.22
N THR A 192 24.01 18.57 3.39
CA THR A 192 23.34 19.79 3.85
C THR A 192 23.83 20.23 5.24
N LYS A 193 23.82 21.54 5.49
CA LYS A 193 24.27 22.12 6.78
C LYS A 193 23.39 21.68 7.95
N LYS A 194 22.07 21.68 7.75
CA LYS A 194 21.10 21.12 8.69
C LYS A 194 20.86 19.64 8.35
N PRO A 195 20.52 18.78 9.33
CA PRO A 195 20.01 17.44 9.10
C PRO A 195 18.84 17.51 8.15
N SER A 196 18.93 16.69 7.12
CA SER A 196 17.86 16.60 6.14
C SER A 196 17.66 15.18 5.69
N ALA A 197 16.42 14.86 5.30
CA ALA A 197 16.04 13.54 4.85
C ALA A 197 15.38 13.60 3.47
N ASN A 198 15.58 12.55 2.67
CA ASN A 198 14.72 12.30 1.52
C ASN A 198 13.56 11.40 1.94
N ILE A 199 12.34 11.68 1.49
CA ILE A 199 11.19 10.79 1.64
C ILE A 199 11.00 10.07 0.30
N ILE A 200 11.11 8.75 0.27
CA ILE A 200 11.13 7.94 -0.95
C ILE A 200 9.97 6.95 -0.93
N GLY A 201 9.11 6.98 -1.94
CA GLY A 201 7.98 6.07 -2.08
C GLY A 201 6.60 6.75 -2.01
N ILE A 202 6.52 8.09 -1.99
CA ILE A 202 5.24 8.81 -2.09
C ILE A 202 4.91 8.97 -3.57
N PHE A 203 3.78 8.41 -4.00
CA PHE A 203 3.37 8.38 -5.41
C PHE A 203 1.84 8.44 -5.58
N THR A 204 1.45 8.86 -6.78
CA THR A 204 0.10 8.98 -7.33
C THR A 204 -0.68 7.67 -7.19
N LEU A 205 -1.98 7.77 -6.95
CA LEU A 205 -2.93 6.70 -6.65
C LEU A 205 -2.54 5.84 -5.45
N GLY A 206 -1.60 6.31 -4.61
CA GLY A 206 -1.25 5.67 -3.35
C GLY A 206 -2.31 5.91 -2.29
N PHE A 207 -2.51 4.92 -1.43
CA PHE A 207 -3.51 4.98 -0.39
C PHE A 207 -3.10 6.03 0.65
N HIS A 208 -3.79 7.17 0.66
CA HIS A 208 -3.56 8.29 1.59
C HIS A 208 -2.17 8.97 1.53
N ASN A 209 -1.32 8.60 0.56
CA ASN A 209 0.04 9.13 0.35
C ASN A 209 0.19 10.66 0.46
N GLN A 210 -0.74 11.44 -0.09
CA GLN A 210 -0.67 12.91 -0.04
C GLN A 210 -0.79 13.45 1.40
N HIS A 211 -1.62 12.81 2.22
CA HIS A 211 -1.82 13.19 3.62
C HIS A 211 -0.66 12.69 4.48
N ASP A 212 -0.21 11.47 4.24
CA ASP A 212 0.96 10.86 4.90
C ASP A 212 2.23 11.68 4.69
N CYS A 213 2.45 12.16 3.46
CA CYS A 213 3.59 13.01 3.13
C CYS A 213 3.61 14.30 3.95
N LYS A 214 2.45 14.94 4.15
CA LYS A 214 2.33 16.15 4.98
C LYS A 214 2.58 15.86 6.46
N GLU A 215 2.05 14.75 6.98
CA GLU A 215 2.26 14.36 8.37
C GLU A 215 3.71 13.97 8.67
N LEU A 216 4.35 13.22 7.77
CA LEU A 216 5.79 12.93 7.85
C LEU A 216 6.61 14.21 7.84
N THR A 217 6.31 15.14 6.93
CA THR A 217 6.99 16.44 6.86
C THR A 217 6.82 17.23 8.16
N ARG A 218 5.62 17.22 8.75
CA ARG A 218 5.35 17.86 10.05
C ARG A 218 6.21 17.27 11.16
N ILE A 219 6.24 15.94 11.30
CA ILE A 219 7.04 15.24 12.32
C ILE A 219 8.53 15.54 12.15
N LEU A 220 9.05 15.53 10.92
CA LEU A 220 10.46 15.84 10.66
C LEU A 220 10.80 17.29 11.04
N ASN A 221 9.94 18.25 10.67
CA ASN A 221 10.13 19.65 11.04
C ASN A 221 10.10 19.85 12.57
N ASP A 222 9.17 19.18 13.28
CA ASP A 222 9.10 19.21 14.74
C ASP A 222 10.40 18.68 15.38
N LEU A 223 11.02 17.66 14.78
CA LEU A 223 12.30 17.09 15.23
C LEU A 223 13.52 17.93 14.81
N GLY A 224 13.32 19.01 14.05
CA GLY A 224 14.39 19.84 13.52
C GLY A 224 15.17 19.19 12.38
N ILE A 225 14.48 18.43 11.52
CA ILE A 225 15.03 17.78 10.31
C ILE A 225 14.33 18.36 9.09
N ASP A 226 15.10 18.93 8.16
CA ASP A 226 14.55 19.49 6.92
C ASP A 226 14.23 18.38 5.91
N VAL A 227 13.16 18.51 5.14
CA VAL A 227 12.91 17.62 3.99
C VAL A 227 13.74 18.10 2.80
N ASN A 228 14.70 17.29 2.35
CA ASN A 228 15.54 17.60 1.19
C ASN A 228 14.79 17.39 -0.12
N LEU A 229 14.24 16.19 -0.33
CA LEU A 229 13.44 15.81 -1.49
C LEU A 229 12.37 14.78 -1.12
N ILE A 230 11.21 14.87 -1.77
CA ILE A 230 10.15 13.86 -1.73
C ILE A 230 10.13 13.20 -3.11
N LEU A 231 10.10 11.86 -3.17
CA LEU A 231 10.12 11.11 -4.42
C LEU A 231 9.03 10.03 -4.47
N PRO A 232 8.46 9.77 -5.66
CA PRO A 232 8.48 10.63 -6.86
C PRO A 232 7.62 11.90 -6.75
N GLU A 233 6.64 11.92 -5.83
CA GLU A 233 5.60 12.97 -5.76
C GLU A 233 6.14 14.41 -5.73
N GLY A 234 5.77 15.18 -6.75
CA GLY A 234 6.02 16.63 -6.83
C GLY A 234 7.46 17.03 -7.15
N SER A 235 8.37 16.06 -7.30
CA SER A 235 9.77 16.28 -7.63
C SER A 235 9.99 16.51 -9.12
N THR A 236 11.03 17.26 -9.48
CA THR A 236 11.53 17.33 -10.86
C THR A 236 12.74 16.41 -11.00
N VAL A 237 12.93 15.81 -12.17
CA VAL A 237 14.08 14.94 -12.44
C VAL A 237 15.42 15.68 -12.33
N SER A 238 15.44 16.97 -12.64
CA SER A 238 16.59 17.87 -12.47
C SER A 238 17.03 18.03 -11.00
N SER A 239 16.12 17.80 -10.05
CA SER A 239 16.41 17.87 -8.62
C SER A 239 17.11 16.61 -8.09
N LEU A 240 17.06 15.48 -8.80
CA LEU A 240 17.57 14.18 -8.34
C LEU A 240 19.08 14.18 -8.05
N LYS A 241 19.84 15.07 -8.69
CA LYS A 241 21.26 15.32 -8.36
C LYS A 241 21.48 15.77 -6.91
N ASN A 242 20.46 16.30 -6.23
CA ASN A 242 20.52 16.73 -4.85
C ASN A 242 20.19 15.61 -3.85
N LEU A 243 19.76 14.43 -4.28
CA LEU A 243 19.47 13.30 -3.38
C LEU A 243 20.65 12.97 -2.46
N PRO A 244 21.91 12.89 -2.95
CA PRO A 244 23.04 12.51 -2.11
C PRO A 244 23.42 13.54 -1.05
N LYS A 245 22.86 14.77 -1.12
CA LYS A 245 23.11 15.84 -0.14
C LYS A 245 22.37 15.62 1.18
N ALA A 246 21.28 14.86 1.17
CA ALA A 246 20.56 14.50 2.39
C ALA A 246 21.40 13.62 3.31
N TRP A 247 21.11 13.66 4.61
CA TRP A 247 21.81 12.86 5.61
C TRP A 247 21.38 11.39 5.54
N PHE A 248 20.08 11.14 5.39
CA PHE A 248 19.50 9.80 5.33
C PHE A 248 18.23 9.78 4.46
N ASN A 249 17.69 8.58 4.22
CA ASN A 249 16.45 8.38 3.47
C ASN A 249 15.36 7.76 4.36
N ILE A 250 14.10 8.06 4.07
CA ILE A 250 12.91 7.50 4.73
C ILE A 250 12.10 6.76 3.67
N VAL A 251 11.80 5.49 3.91
CA VAL A 251 10.97 4.66 3.05
C VAL A 251 9.73 4.25 3.85
N PRO A 252 8.61 4.99 3.75
CA PRO A 252 7.44 4.73 4.57
C PRO A 252 6.64 3.49 4.11
N TYR A 253 6.75 3.10 2.85
CA TYR A 253 6.01 1.96 2.29
C TYR A 253 6.96 0.86 1.84
N ARG A 254 6.67 -0.38 2.24
CA ARG A 254 7.46 -1.57 1.89
C ARG A 254 7.52 -1.80 0.39
N GLU A 255 6.41 -1.56 -0.29
CA GLU A 255 6.17 -1.93 -1.68
C GLU A 255 6.93 -1.06 -2.68
N VAL A 256 7.23 0.21 -2.33
CA VAL A 256 7.81 1.20 -3.26
C VAL A 256 8.81 2.10 -2.54
N GLY A 257 10.04 2.17 -3.05
CA GLY A 257 11.12 3.04 -2.58
C GLY A 257 12.35 2.31 -2.05
N LEU A 258 12.20 1.03 -1.66
CA LEU A 258 13.27 0.25 -1.04
C LEU A 258 14.43 -0.03 -2.00
N MET A 259 14.14 -0.33 -3.28
CA MET A 259 15.19 -0.51 -4.29
C MET A 259 16.03 0.77 -4.44
N THR A 260 15.38 1.93 -4.45
CA THR A 260 16.03 3.24 -4.55
C THR A 260 16.89 3.53 -3.32
N ALA A 261 16.36 3.29 -2.11
CA ALA A 261 17.11 3.50 -0.86
C ALA A 261 18.35 2.58 -0.78
N THR A 262 18.20 1.31 -1.17
CA THR A 262 19.31 0.34 -1.23
C THR A 262 20.38 0.76 -2.24
N TYR A 263 19.98 1.31 -3.39
CA TYR A 263 20.93 1.87 -4.37
C TYR A 263 21.71 3.06 -3.78
N LEU A 264 21.03 3.99 -3.10
CA LEU A 264 21.67 5.17 -2.48
C LEU A 264 22.58 4.78 -1.31
N GLU A 265 22.20 3.76 -0.53
CA GLU A 265 23.05 3.20 0.52
C GLU A 265 24.35 2.62 -0.06
N LYS A 266 24.24 1.76 -1.08
CA LYS A 266 25.41 1.14 -1.73
C LYS A 266 26.32 2.15 -2.40
N THR A 267 25.76 3.19 -3.01
CA THR A 267 26.51 4.16 -3.83
C THR A 267 27.11 5.31 -3.02
N PHE A 268 26.33 5.87 -2.08
CA PHE A 268 26.68 7.08 -1.32
C PHE A 268 26.79 6.87 0.19
N ASN A 269 26.65 5.63 0.67
CA ASN A 269 26.65 5.31 2.11
C ASN A 269 25.58 6.09 2.88
N MET A 270 24.42 6.30 2.25
CA MET A 270 23.27 6.95 2.85
C MET A 270 22.45 5.91 3.64
N PRO A 271 22.38 6.03 4.98
CA PRO A 271 21.49 5.16 5.73
C PRO A 271 20.04 5.47 5.39
N TYR A 272 19.16 4.50 5.63
CA TYR A 272 17.73 4.67 5.48
C TYR A 272 16.96 3.96 6.60
N THR A 273 15.76 4.46 6.89
CA THR A 273 14.78 3.76 7.71
C THR A 273 13.68 3.21 6.82
N SER A 274 13.29 1.97 7.09
CA SER A 274 12.12 1.32 6.49
C SER A 274 11.08 0.95 7.54
N ILE A 275 11.15 1.55 8.74
CA ILE A 275 10.10 1.42 9.74
C ILE A 275 8.97 2.35 9.34
N THR A 276 7.82 1.79 8.96
CA THR A 276 6.62 2.56 8.68
C THR A 276 6.08 3.17 9.98
N PRO A 277 5.99 4.51 10.11
CA PRO A 277 5.45 5.15 11.31
C PRO A 277 3.92 5.10 11.29
N MET A 278 3.34 3.91 11.40
CA MET A 278 1.90 3.67 11.46
C MET A 278 1.56 3.05 12.82
N GLY A 279 0.73 3.73 13.61
CA GLY A 279 0.48 3.35 15.00
C GLY A 279 1.43 4.03 15.97
N LEU A 280 1.08 4.07 17.26
CA LEU A 280 1.85 4.77 18.28
C LEU A 280 3.23 4.14 18.46
N VAL A 281 3.29 2.80 18.53
CA VAL A 281 4.54 2.12 18.87
C VAL A 281 5.55 2.17 17.74
N ASP A 282 5.10 1.96 16.51
CA ASP A 282 5.99 1.96 15.34
C ASP A 282 6.39 3.39 14.95
N THR A 283 5.54 4.40 15.19
CA THR A 283 5.94 5.83 15.09
C THR A 283 7.04 6.16 16.09
N ALA A 284 6.94 5.71 17.34
CA ALA A 284 8.00 5.91 18.32
C ALA A 284 9.30 5.17 17.95
N ALA A 285 9.20 3.96 17.40
CA ALA A 285 10.34 3.20 16.92
C ALA A 285 11.06 3.90 15.75
N PHE A 286 10.29 4.41 14.79
CA PHE A 286 10.78 5.21 13.67
C PHE A 286 11.57 6.45 14.15
N ILE A 287 11.03 7.23 15.09
CA ILE A 287 11.72 8.42 15.63
C ILE A 287 13.03 8.04 16.33
N LYS A 288 13.02 6.93 17.10
CA LYS A 288 14.23 6.42 17.79
C LYS A 288 15.29 5.91 16.80
N GLU A 289 14.89 5.32 15.68
CA GLU A 289 15.81 4.90 14.63
C GLU A 289 16.45 6.11 13.95
N ILE A 290 15.67 7.16 13.64
CA ILE A 290 16.19 8.42 13.12
C ILE A 290 17.20 9.03 14.09
N PHE A 291 16.88 9.11 15.39
CA PHE A 291 17.80 9.58 16.42
C PHE A 291 19.14 8.84 16.38
N THR A 292 19.08 7.51 16.27
CA THR A 292 20.26 6.64 16.23
C THR A 292 21.09 6.88 14.96
N MET A 293 20.43 7.00 13.79
CA MET A 293 21.09 7.29 12.52
C MET A 293 21.78 8.66 12.54
N CYS A 294 21.08 9.71 12.98
CA CYS A 294 21.62 11.07 13.09
C CYS A 294 22.82 11.12 14.04
N SER A 295 22.72 10.49 15.21
CA SER A 295 23.81 10.44 16.20
C SER A 295 25.06 9.74 15.66
N LYS A 296 24.88 8.64 14.92
CA LYS A 296 25.97 7.88 14.30
C LYS A 296 26.67 8.71 13.21
N LEU A 297 25.92 9.40 12.37
CA LEU A 297 26.47 10.26 11.31
C LEU A 297 27.29 11.41 11.88
N VAL A 298 26.81 12.06 12.95
CA VAL A 298 27.55 13.13 13.63
C VAL A 298 28.84 12.61 14.24
N SER A 299 28.81 11.46 14.92
CA SER A 299 29.99 10.85 15.54
C SER A 299 31.08 10.54 14.50
N GLN A 300 30.70 10.03 13.32
CA GLN A 300 31.62 9.75 12.22
C GLN A 300 32.28 11.01 11.63
N GLU A 301 31.56 12.13 11.58
CA GLU A 301 32.12 13.41 11.12
C GLU A 301 33.07 14.04 12.14
N PHE A 302 32.82 13.87 13.44
CA PHE A 302 33.75 14.26 14.52
C PHE A 302 35.07 13.45 14.46
N GLU A 303 34.99 12.13 14.34
CA GLU A 303 36.16 11.25 14.23
C GLU A 303 37.02 11.54 12.98
N ALA A 304 36.39 12.01 11.90
CA ALA A 304 37.05 12.38 10.65
C ALA A 304 37.79 13.74 10.71
N GLY A 305 37.89 14.38 11.89
CA GLY A 305 38.59 15.65 12.07
C GLY A 305 37.89 16.87 11.45
N ARG A 306 36.61 16.75 11.07
CA ARG A 306 35.79 17.84 10.50
C ARG A 306 34.95 18.57 11.57
N ALA A 307 35.43 18.53 12.82
CA ALA A 307 34.76 19.07 14.00
C ALA A 307 34.53 20.59 13.96
N GLU A 308 35.43 21.37 13.36
CA GLU A 308 35.31 22.84 13.29
C GLU A 308 34.10 23.32 12.47
N THR A 309 33.64 22.53 11.50
CA THR A 309 32.48 22.87 10.65
C THR A 309 31.12 22.57 11.33
N LEU A 310 31.11 21.72 12.36
CA LEU A 310 29.92 21.30 13.10
C LEU A 310 29.81 22.02 14.45
N ALA A 311 30.93 22.24 15.15
CA ALA A 311 30.98 22.88 16.47
C ALA A 311 30.71 24.40 16.46
N GLY A 312 30.87 25.07 15.31
CA GLY A 312 30.55 26.50 15.16
C GLY A 312 29.06 26.80 14.92
N ASN A 313 28.20 25.78 14.80
CA ASN A 313 26.78 25.96 14.48
C ASN A 313 25.91 25.68 15.72
N ASN A 314 25.27 26.74 16.27
CA ASN A 314 24.21 26.66 17.29
C ASN A 314 23.06 25.68 16.96
N PHE A 315 23.03 25.15 15.75
CA PHE A 315 22.02 24.21 15.27
C PHE A 315 22.04 22.85 15.99
N ILE A 316 23.21 22.30 16.34
CA ILE A 316 23.29 20.99 17.04
C ILE A 316 22.66 21.10 18.45
N THR A 317 22.77 22.27 19.07
CA THR A 317 22.15 22.58 20.36
C THR A 317 20.66 22.92 20.27
N GLU A 318 20.17 23.32 19.09
CA GLU A 318 18.76 23.73 18.88
C GLU A 318 17.86 22.58 18.39
N SER A 319 18.41 21.57 17.71
CA SER A 319 17.61 20.48 17.14
C SER A 319 17.35 19.35 18.14
N ILE A 320 16.06 19.04 18.34
CA ILE A 320 15.59 18.01 19.29
C ILE A 320 16.23 16.65 19.00
N ILE A 321 16.48 16.32 17.73
CA ILE A 321 16.99 15.02 17.31
C ILE A 321 18.39 14.68 17.82
N PHE A 322 19.15 15.63 18.39
CA PHE A 322 20.47 15.34 18.94
C PHE A 322 20.49 15.14 20.45
N ASN A 323 19.37 15.38 21.14
CA ASN A 323 19.25 15.13 22.57
C ASN A 323 18.25 14.00 22.83
N LYS A 324 18.75 12.88 23.35
CA LYS A 324 17.93 11.71 23.67
C LYS A 324 16.75 12.05 24.58
N LYS A 325 16.97 12.89 25.61
CA LYS A 325 15.92 13.27 26.56
C LYS A 325 14.84 14.11 25.89
N ASP A 326 15.22 14.98 24.95
CA ASP A 326 14.25 15.82 24.23
C ASP A 326 13.45 15.00 23.21
N VAL A 327 14.07 14.02 22.55
CA VAL A 327 13.35 13.04 21.70
C VAL A 327 12.37 12.21 22.52
N GLU A 328 12.80 11.69 23.68
CA GLU A 328 11.91 10.94 24.58
C GLU A 328 10.76 11.81 25.08
N ASN A 329 11.03 13.06 25.47
CA ASN A 329 10.00 14.03 25.84
C ASN A 329 9.06 14.39 24.68
N TYR A 330 9.57 14.47 23.45
CA TYR A 330 8.75 14.73 22.26
C TYR A 330 7.79 13.56 22.03
N ILE A 331 8.29 12.32 22.05
CA ILE A 331 7.46 11.12 21.90
C ILE A 331 6.41 11.08 22.99
N ASP A 332 6.80 11.28 24.25
CA ASP A 332 5.90 11.30 25.40
C ASP A 332 4.80 12.35 25.24
N LYS A 333 5.16 13.59 24.89
CA LYS A 333 4.20 14.68 24.69
C LYS A 333 3.23 14.38 23.54
N GLN A 334 3.73 13.89 22.41
CA GLN A 334 2.89 13.58 21.26
C GLN A 334 1.94 12.41 21.56
N THR A 335 2.43 11.36 22.23
CA THR A 335 1.62 10.21 22.61
C THR A 335 0.57 10.57 23.67
N HIS A 336 0.90 11.39 24.67
CA HIS A 336 -0.02 11.71 25.76
C HIS A 336 -1.00 12.85 25.45
N PHE A 337 -0.60 13.85 24.66
CA PHE A 337 -1.37 15.09 24.50
C PHE A 337 -1.85 15.38 23.08
N ILE A 338 -1.19 14.84 22.05
CA ILE A 338 -1.56 15.10 20.65
C ILE A 338 -2.39 13.95 20.09
N SER A 339 -1.88 12.73 20.19
CA SER A 339 -2.63 11.54 19.82
C SER A 339 -3.68 11.21 20.86
N GLN A 340 -4.93 11.16 20.45
CA GLN A 340 -6.04 10.65 21.25
C GLN A 340 -6.06 9.12 21.26
N ALA A 341 -5.35 8.46 20.34
CA ALA A 341 -5.30 6.99 20.26
C ALA A 341 -4.79 6.35 21.55
N ALA A 342 -3.83 6.98 22.24
CA ALA A 342 -3.26 6.47 23.49
C ALA A 342 -4.25 6.54 24.67
N TRP A 343 -5.12 7.56 24.68
CA TRP A 343 -6.20 7.66 25.66
C TRP A 343 -7.36 6.73 25.28
N PHE A 344 -7.71 6.69 23.99
CA PHE A 344 -8.75 5.83 23.44
C PHE A 344 -8.49 4.35 23.76
N SER A 345 -7.25 3.86 23.61
CA SER A 345 -6.90 2.47 23.97
C SER A 345 -7.15 2.12 25.44
N ARG A 346 -7.20 3.12 26.32
CA ARG A 346 -7.46 2.98 27.76
C ARG A 346 -8.90 3.32 28.14
N SER A 347 -9.71 3.77 27.19
CA SER A 347 -11.10 4.15 27.43
C SER A 347 -12.01 2.92 27.52
N ILE A 348 -13.20 3.12 28.08
CA ILE A 348 -14.24 2.09 28.14
C ILE A 348 -14.68 1.63 26.74
N ASP A 349 -14.61 2.54 25.76
CA ASP A 349 -14.95 2.25 24.37
C ASP A 349 -14.03 1.19 23.77
N CYS A 350 -12.72 1.32 23.98
CA CYS A 350 -11.76 0.34 23.48
C CYS A 350 -11.80 -0.97 24.30
N GLN A 351 -12.08 -0.89 25.60
CA GLN A 351 -12.25 -2.08 26.44
C GLN A 351 -13.35 -3.01 25.91
N ASN A 352 -14.42 -2.46 25.33
CA ASN A 352 -15.48 -3.24 24.69
C ASN A 352 -15.03 -3.97 23.40
N LEU A 353 -13.91 -3.57 22.80
CA LEU A 353 -13.33 -4.20 21.61
C LEU A 353 -12.37 -5.35 21.97
N THR A 354 -11.93 -5.42 23.23
CA THR A 354 -10.94 -6.42 23.67
C THR A 354 -11.43 -7.84 23.40
N GLY A 355 -10.59 -8.66 22.76
CA GLY A 355 -10.91 -10.04 22.41
C GLY A 355 -11.89 -10.22 21.25
N LYS A 356 -12.44 -9.13 20.66
CA LYS A 356 -13.24 -9.24 19.44
C LYS A 356 -12.38 -9.79 18.30
N LYS A 357 -12.95 -10.69 17.51
CA LYS A 357 -12.25 -11.40 16.44
C LYS A 357 -12.30 -10.61 15.14
N VAL A 358 -11.15 -10.42 14.48
CA VAL A 358 -11.07 -9.65 13.23
C VAL A 358 -10.21 -10.33 12.18
N VAL A 359 -10.52 -10.05 10.91
CA VAL A 359 -9.68 -10.44 9.76
C VAL A 359 -9.06 -9.20 9.15
N VAL A 360 -7.75 -9.25 8.89
CA VAL A 360 -6.98 -8.17 8.26
C VAL A 360 -6.44 -8.63 6.91
N PHE A 361 -6.61 -7.83 5.85
CA PHE A 361 -6.13 -8.18 4.51
C PHE A 361 -5.78 -6.97 3.63
N GLY A 362 -4.59 -6.91 3.03
CA GLY A 362 -4.22 -5.77 2.17
C GLY A 362 -2.84 -5.89 1.53
N ASP A 363 -2.24 -4.76 1.18
CA ASP A 363 -0.80 -4.71 0.90
C ASP A 363 0.01 -5.07 2.14
N ALA A 364 1.31 -5.24 1.98
CA ALA A 364 2.17 -5.73 3.07
C ALA A 364 2.29 -4.66 4.17
N THR A 365 2.49 -3.39 3.80
CA THR A 365 2.67 -2.28 4.73
C THR A 365 1.47 -2.08 5.65
N HIS A 366 0.29 -1.89 5.07
CA HIS A 366 -0.91 -1.54 5.83
C HIS A 366 -1.42 -2.74 6.61
N ALA A 367 -1.49 -3.93 6.00
CA ALA A 367 -2.00 -5.11 6.70
C ALA A 367 -1.11 -5.50 7.89
N ALA A 368 0.23 -5.42 7.75
CA ALA A 368 1.14 -5.71 8.86
C ALA A 368 1.02 -4.68 9.98
N SER A 369 0.96 -3.39 9.63
CA SER A 369 0.87 -2.30 10.62
C SER A 369 -0.47 -2.31 11.36
N ILE A 370 -1.58 -2.47 10.64
CA ILE A 370 -2.92 -2.58 11.25
C ILE A 370 -3.02 -3.82 12.14
N THR A 371 -2.45 -4.96 11.73
CA THR A 371 -2.39 -6.16 12.58
C THR A 371 -1.69 -5.87 13.92
N LYS A 372 -0.53 -5.20 13.88
CA LYS A 372 0.21 -4.81 15.08
C LYS A 372 -0.58 -3.84 15.96
N ILE A 373 -1.24 -2.84 15.37
CA ILE A 373 -2.07 -1.85 16.11
C ILE A 373 -3.23 -2.54 16.82
N LEU A 374 -3.99 -3.37 16.09
CA LEU A 374 -5.15 -4.06 16.65
C LEU A 374 -4.79 -4.89 17.88
N VAL A 375 -3.67 -5.62 17.84
CA VAL A 375 -3.23 -6.46 18.96
C VAL A 375 -2.56 -5.67 20.06
N ARG A 376 -1.52 -4.88 19.73
CA ARG A 376 -0.64 -4.26 20.73
C ARG A 376 -1.25 -3.01 21.36
N GLU A 377 -2.07 -2.29 20.61
CA GLU A 377 -2.61 -0.99 21.03
C GLU A 377 -4.08 -1.08 21.43
N MET A 378 -4.86 -2.06 20.92
CA MET A 378 -6.31 -2.14 21.18
C MET A 378 -6.79 -3.46 21.81
N GLY A 379 -5.92 -4.45 21.99
CA GLY A 379 -6.29 -5.74 22.60
C GLY A 379 -7.29 -6.56 21.77
N ILE A 380 -7.41 -6.29 20.48
CA ILE A 380 -8.30 -7.00 19.55
C ILE A 380 -7.63 -8.31 19.10
N HIS A 381 -8.42 -9.37 18.94
CA HIS A 381 -7.92 -10.68 18.51
C HIS A 381 -7.92 -10.81 16.98
N VAL A 382 -6.74 -10.73 16.36
CA VAL A 382 -6.60 -10.94 14.92
C VAL A 382 -6.53 -12.44 14.61
N ILE A 383 -7.64 -12.99 14.13
CA ILE A 383 -7.73 -14.44 13.81
C ILE A 383 -7.06 -14.79 12.49
N CYS A 384 -7.03 -13.86 11.53
CA CYS A 384 -6.36 -14.05 10.26
C CYS A 384 -5.81 -12.72 9.77
N SER A 385 -4.52 -12.68 9.46
CA SER A 385 -3.88 -11.56 8.78
C SER A 385 -3.31 -12.02 7.45
N GLY A 386 -3.50 -11.24 6.39
CA GLY A 386 -3.02 -11.65 5.07
C GLY A 386 -2.64 -10.52 4.16
N THR A 387 -1.91 -10.88 3.10
CA THR A 387 -1.49 -9.96 2.06
C THR A 387 -1.56 -10.56 0.67
N TYR A 388 -1.84 -9.70 -0.32
CA TYR A 388 -1.70 -10.03 -1.74
C TYR A 388 -0.29 -9.81 -2.29
N CYS A 389 0.64 -9.24 -1.52
CA CYS A 389 2.05 -9.05 -1.91
C CYS A 389 2.85 -10.35 -1.79
N LYS A 390 2.59 -11.32 -2.68
CA LYS A 390 3.21 -12.66 -2.65
C LYS A 390 4.73 -12.65 -2.76
N HIS A 391 5.30 -11.64 -3.40
CA HIS A 391 6.76 -11.49 -3.55
C HIS A 391 7.45 -11.07 -2.24
N ASP A 392 6.73 -10.41 -1.32
CA ASP A 392 7.21 -9.97 0.00
C ASP A 392 6.59 -10.82 1.13
N ALA A 393 6.15 -12.03 0.82
CA ALA A 393 5.45 -12.89 1.77
C ALA A 393 6.28 -13.23 3.02
N ASP A 394 7.59 -13.39 2.88
CA ASP A 394 8.47 -13.75 4.00
C ASP A 394 8.62 -12.57 4.96
N TRP A 395 8.81 -11.36 4.43
CA TRP A 395 8.80 -10.14 5.22
C TRP A 395 7.46 -9.97 5.94
N PHE A 396 6.33 -10.18 5.25
CA PHE A 396 5.02 -10.06 5.86
C PHE A 396 4.85 -11.05 7.03
N ARG A 397 5.24 -12.32 6.83
CA ARG A 397 5.17 -13.35 7.87
C ARG A 397 5.99 -12.97 9.10
N GLU A 398 7.18 -12.42 8.90
CA GLU A 398 8.02 -11.92 9.99
C GLU A 398 7.32 -10.80 10.77
N GLN A 399 6.71 -9.84 10.08
CA GLN A 399 6.07 -8.69 10.71
C GLN A 399 4.81 -9.04 11.54
N VAL A 400 4.05 -10.05 11.12
CA VAL A 400 2.79 -10.44 11.79
C VAL A 400 2.94 -11.66 12.71
N CYS A 401 4.15 -12.22 12.81
CA CYS A 401 4.45 -13.37 13.66
C CYS A 401 4.15 -13.03 15.13
N GLY A 402 3.34 -13.87 15.79
CA GLY A 402 2.92 -13.65 17.18
C GLY A 402 1.77 -12.65 17.36
N TYR A 403 1.27 -12.05 16.27
CA TYR A 403 0.14 -11.11 16.30
C TYR A 403 -1.14 -11.65 15.65
N CYS A 404 -1.12 -12.87 15.09
CA CYS A 404 -2.32 -13.48 14.52
C CYS A 404 -2.29 -15.02 14.57
N ASP A 405 -3.47 -15.65 14.55
CA ASP A 405 -3.57 -17.13 14.60
C ASP A 405 -3.22 -17.77 13.26
N GLN A 406 -3.63 -17.13 12.16
CA GLN A 406 -3.44 -17.61 10.79
C GLN A 406 -2.86 -16.50 9.91
N ILE A 407 -1.89 -16.86 9.06
CA ILE A 407 -1.36 -15.99 8.01
C ILE A 407 -1.85 -16.46 6.64
N LEU A 408 -2.40 -15.55 5.84
CA LEU A 408 -2.89 -15.83 4.48
C LEU A 408 -2.09 -15.05 3.42
N ILE A 409 -1.43 -15.75 2.51
CA ILE A 409 -0.73 -15.14 1.37
C ILE A 409 -1.46 -15.55 0.09
N THR A 410 -2.27 -14.65 -0.47
CA THR A 410 -3.05 -14.95 -1.67
C THR A 410 -3.38 -13.71 -2.48
N ASP A 411 -3.43 -13.85 -3.80
CA ASP A 411 -3.92 -12.85 -4.76
C ASP A 411 -5.33 -13.18 -5.25
N ASP A 412 -5.94 -14.26 -4.74
CA ASP A 412 -7.27 -14.74 -5.10
C ASP A 412 -8.31 -14.27 -4.08
N HIS A 413 -9.20 -13.38 -4.52
CA HIS A 413 -10.24 -12.80 -3.67
C HIS A 413 -11.26 -13.85 -3.19
N SER A 414 -11.40 -15.01 -3.87
CA SER A 414 -12.35 -16.04 -3.47
C SER A 414 -11.88 -16.72 -2.19
N GLN A 415 -10.58 -16.99 -2.06
CA GLN A 415 -9.98 -17.64 -0.89
C GLN A 415 -10.16 -16.81 0.39
N ILE A 416 -9.89 -15.49 0.32
CA ILE A 416 -10.14 -14.60 1.46
C ILE A 416 -11.64 -14.50 1.77
N GLY A 417 -12.50 -14.48 0.75
CA GLY A 417 -13.95 -14.48 0.92
C GLY A 417 -14.47 -15.73 1.65
N GLU A 418 -13.94 -16.90 1.31
CA GLU A 418 -14.25 -18.17 1.99
C GLU A 418 -13.74 -18.20 3.42
N ILE A 419 -12.53 -17.68 3.67
CA ILE A 419 -11.96 -17.58 5.02
C ILE A 419 -12.82 -16.66 5.89
N ILE A 420 -13.21 -15.48 5.40
CA ILE A 420 -14.08 -14.56 6.12
C ILE A 420 -15.43 -15.23 6.43
N ALA A 421 -16.05 -15.90 5.46
CA ALA A 421 -17.32 -16.61 5.65
C ALA A 421 -17.23 -17.77 6.66
N LYS A 422 -16.08 -18.46 6.69
CA LYS A 422 -15.82 -19.56 7.62
C LYS A 422 -15.57 -19.06 9.04
N LEU A 423 -14.81 -17.98 9.18
CA LEU A 423 -14.34 -17.47 10.46
C LEU A 423 -15.36 -16.57 11.17
N GLU A 424 -16.23 -15.89 10.42
CA GLU A 424 -17.26 -14.98 10.91
C GLU A 424 -16.69 -13.98 11.94
N PRO A 425 -15.75 -13.10 11.52
CA PRO A 425 -15.21 -12.07 12.39
C PRO A 425 -16.27 -11.02 12.74
N ALA A 426 -16.04 -10.30 13.84
CA ALA A 426 -16.87 -9.17 14.25
C ALA A 426 -16.65 -7.93 13.37
N ALA A 427 -15.46 -7.78 12.78
CA ALA A 427 -15.15 -6.74 11.80
C ALA A 427 -14.06 -7.21 10.84
N ILE A 428 -14.04 -6.61 9.65
CA ILE A 428 -13.02 -6.84 8.62
C ILE A 428 -12.24 -5.56 8.39
N PHE A 429 -10.92 -5.65 8.29
CA PHE A 429 -10.06 -4.55 7.88
C PHE A 429 -9.34 -4.95 6.60
N GLY A 430 -9.77 -4.42 5.45
CA GLY A 430 -9.11 -4.79 4.22
C GLY A 430 -9.27 -3.83 3.06
N THR A 431 -9.35 -4.36 1.84
CA THR A 431 -9.46 -3.54 0.62
C THR A 431 -10.93 -3.29 0.28
N GLN A 432 -11.19 -2.58 -0.82
CA GLN A 432 -12.54 -2.43 -1.30
C GLN A 432 -13.22 -3.77 -1.63
N MET A 433 -12.46 -4.82 -1.98
CA MET A 433 -13.02 -6.15 -2.23
C MET A 433 -13.57 -6.79 -0.94
N GLU A 434 -12.80 -6.71 0.14
CA GLU A 434 -13.23 -7.22 1.44
C GLU A 434 -14.46 -6.46 1.96
N ARG A 435 -14.61 -5.18 1.62
CA ARG A 435 -15.84 -4.43 1.89
C ARG A 435 -17.06 -5.00 1.17
N HIS A 436 -16.92 -5.48 -0.07
CA HIS A 436 -18.02 -6.16 -0.77
C HIS A 436 -18.34 -7.52 -0.14
N VAL A 437 -17.31 -8.26 0.29
CA VAL A 437 -17.48 -9.52 1.03
C VAL A 437 -18.21 -9.27 2.35
N GLY A 438 -17.79 -8.25 3.11
CA GLY A 438 -18.42 -7.85 4.36
C GLY A 438 -19.90 -7.51 4.16
N LYS A 439 -20.24 -6.69 3.17
CA LYS A 439 -21.65 -6.39 2.83
C LYS A 439 -22.48 -7.64 2.50
N ARG A 440 -21.91 -8.61 1.78
CA ARG A 440 -22.61 -9.86 1.44
C ARG A 440 -22.86 -10.74 2.66
N LEU A 441 -21.97 -10.67 3.66
CA LEU A 441 -22.00 -11.49 4.86
C LEU A 441 -22.56 -10.75 6.09
N ASP A 442 -22.99 -9.50 5.90
CA ASP A 442 -23.43 -8.60 6.98
C ASP A 442 -22.38 -8.41 8.09
N ILE A 443 -21.12 -8.21 7.68
CA ILE A 443 -19.99 -7.94 8.57
C ILE A 443 -19.43 -6.55 8.24
N PRO A 444 -19.26 -5.66 9.23
CA PRO A 444 -18.73 -4.34 8.98
C PRO A 444 -17.27 -4.40 8.52
N CYS A 445 -16.89 -3.47 7.64
CA CYS A 445 -15.57 -3.44 7.03
C CYS A 445 -14.98 -2.03 6.97
N GLY A 446 -13.79 -1.87 7.56
CA GLY A 446 -12.94 -0.70 7.39
C GLY A 446 -11.96 -0.92 6.23
N VAL A 447 -11.80 0.07 5.36
CA VAL A 447 -10.84 -0.01 4.24
C VAL A 447 -9.49 0.53 4.70
N ILE A 448 -8.43 -0.27 4.61
CA ILE A 448 -7.09 0.04 5.10
C ILE A 448 -6.00 0.04 4.02
N SER A 449 -6.31 -0.42 2.81
CA SER A 449 -5.32 -0.64 1.75
C SER A 449 -5.95 -0.49 0.37
N ALA A 450 -5.13 -0.12 -0.61
CA ALA A 450 -5.44 -0.33 -2.03
C ALA A 450 -5.71 -1.82 -2.33
N PRO A 451 -6.48 -2.16 -3.38
CA PRO A 451 -7.24 -1.29 -4.28
C PRO A 451 -8.44 -0.61 -3.60
N VAL A 452 -8.70 0.64 -3.99
CA VAL A 452 -9.72 1.51 -3.40
C VAL A 452 -10.54 2.27 -4.43
N HIS A 453 -11.68 2.81 -3.99
CA HIS A 453 -12.51 3.75 -4.75
C HIS A 453 -12.35 5.19 -4.24
N ILE A 454 -12.99 6.13 -4.95
CA ILE A 454 -12.99 7.59 -4.67
C ILE A 454 -13.22 7.97 -3.20
N GLN A 455 -13.97 7.18 -2.44
CA GLN A 455 -14.24 7.45 -1.01
C GLN A 455 -12.96 7.44 -0.15
N ASN A 456 -11.93 6.71 -0.58
CA ASN A 456 -10.64 6.64 0.10
C ASN A 456 -9.60 7.60 -0.50
N PHE A 457 -10.04 8.56 -1.32
CA PHE A 457 -9.28 9.77 -1.65
C PHE A 457 -10.00 10.98 -1.01
N PRO A 458 -9.99 11.08 0.33
CA PRO A 458 -10.76 12.10 1.05
C PRO A 458 -10.22 13.51 0.79
N LEU A 459 -11.13 14.49 0.77
CA LEU A 459 -10.76 15.91 0.71
C LEU A 459 -10.20 16.42 2.04
N GLY A 460 -10.72 15.90 3.16
CA GLY A 460 -10.22 16.19 4.50
C GLY A 460 -8.87 15.54 4.74
N PHE A 461 -8.09 16.12 5.64
CA PHE A 461 -6.80 15.58 6.05
C PHE A 461 -7.01 14.27 6.81
N LYS A 462 -6.59 13.15 6.21
CA LYS A 462 -6.71 11.82 6.79
C LYS A 462 -5.42 11.03 6.58
N PRO A 463 -4.32 11.37 7.25
CA PRO A 463 -3.13 10.52 7.19
C PRO A 463 -3.41 9.17 7.85
N PHE A 464 -2.61 8.17 7.49
CA PHE A 464 -2.48 6.88 8.15
C PHE A 464 -1.13 6.76 8.88
N LEU A 465 -0.14 7.55 8.47
CA LEU A 465 1.15 7.68 9.16
C LEU A 465 1.12 8.74 10.26
N GLY A 466 2.07 8.65 11.19
CA GLY A 466 2.30 9.64 12.23
C GLY A 466 1.22 9.70 13.31
N TYR A 467 1.31 10.71 14.16
CA TYR A 467 0.43 10.85 15.33
C TYR A 467 -1.01 11.16 14.92
N GLU A 468 -1.23 12.00 13.92
CA GLU A 468 -2.59 12.22 13.41
C GLU A 468 -3.14 10.97 12.68
N GLY A 469 -2.26 10.17 12.08
CA GLY A 469 -2.63 8.87 11.51
C GLY A 469 -3.19 7.91 12.56
N THR A 470 -2.64 7.92 13.78
CA THR A 470 -3.16 7.09 14.88
C THR A 470 -4.60 7.46 15.27
N ASN A 471 -4.96 8.74 15.22
CA ASN A 471 -6.33 9.20 15.47
C ASN A 471 -7.27 8.68 14.39
N ASN A 472 -6.90 8.89 13.12
CA ASN A 472 -7.70 8.44 11.97
C ASN A 472 -7.89 6.92 11.93
N ILE A 473 -6.84 6.15 12.24
CA ILE A 473 -6.92 4.68 12.34
C ILE A 473 -7.84 4.28 13.50
N SER A 474 -7.76 4.97 14.65
CA SER A 474 -8.61 4.67 15.80
C SER A 474 -10.08 4.90 15.51
N ASP A 475 -10.41 6.03 14.87
CA ASP A 475 -11.75 6.33 14.40
C ASP A 475 -12.25 5.29 13.39
N LEU A 476 -11.40 4.90 12.43
CA LEU A 476 -11.75 3.87 11.44
C LEU A 476 -12.10 2.54 12.12
N ILE A 477 -11.28 2.10 13.08
CA ILE A 477 -11.48 0.83 13.79
C ILE A 477 -12.75 0.91 14.62
N TYR A 478 -12.90 1.93 15.46
CA TYR A 478 -14.05 2.09 16.33
C TYR A 478 -15.36 2.18 15.55
N ASN A 479 -15.42 3.02 14.51
CA ASN A 479 -16.62 3.19 13.69
C ASN A 479 -17.01 1.89 12.96
N SER A 480 -16.02 1.08 12.56
CA SER A 480 -16.29 -0.23 11.95
C SER A 480 -17.00 -1.18 12.93
N PHE A 481 -16.57 -1.22 14.20
CA PHE A 481 -17.24 -2.04 15.21
C PHE A 481 -18.60 -1.48 15.63
N ASN A 482 -18.69 -0.16 15.86
CA ASN A 482 -19.91 0.48 16.33
C ASN A 482 -21.07 0.34 15.34
N LEU A 483 -20.81 0.51 14.05
CA LEU A 483 -21.85 0.35 13.02
C LEU A 483 -22.51 -1.04 13.13
N GLY A 484 -21.70 -2.10 13.28
CA GLY A 484 -22.22 -3.46 13.46
C GLY A 484 -22.96 -3.67 14.79
N MET A 485 -22.65 -2.91 15.84
CA MET A 485 -23.39 -2.95 17.10
C MET A 485 -24.70 -2.16 17.01
N GLU A 486 -24.69 -0.98 16.41
CA GLU A 486 -25.87 -0.11 16.23
C GLU A 486 -26.93 -0.76 15.34
N ASP A 487 -26.53 -1.27 14.16
CA ASP A 487 -27.43 -2.02 13.26
C ASP A 487 -28.10 -3.16 14.02
N HIS A 488 -27.34 -3.79 14.91
CA HIS A 488 -27.85 -4.86 15.73
C HIS A 488 -28.79 -4.39 16.86
N LEU A 489 -28.49 -3.29 17.55
CA LEU A 489 -29.40 -2.71 18.54
C LEU A 489 -30.75 -2.36 17.90
N LEU A 490 -30.76 -1.88 16.65
CA LEU A 490 -31.98 -1.63 15.89
C LEU A 490 -32.80 -2.91 15.65
N GLU A 491 -32.14 -4.04 15.38
CA GLU A 491 -32.81 -5.34 15.26
C GLU A 491 -33.40 -5.84 16.60
N ILE A 492 -32.68 -5.69 17.72
CA ILE A 492 -33.19 -6.10 19.05
C ILE A 492 -34.40 -5.27 19.44
N PHE A 493 -34.26 -3.95 19.34
CA PHE A 493 -35.27 -3.01 19.84
C PHE A 493 -36.42 -2.79 18.87
N ASN A 494 -36.41 -3.47 17.71
CA ASN A 494 -37.54 -3.64 16.80
C ASN A 494 -38.36 -2.35 16.67
N GLY A 495 -37.78 -1.33 16.01
CA GLY A 495 -38.41 -0.05 15.66
C GLY A 495 -39.79 0.19 16.29
N HIS A 496 -39.82 0.59 17.56
CA HIS A 496 -41.06 0.99 18.23
C HIS A 496 -41.71 2.24 17.59
N ASP A 497 -41.09 2.82 16.57
CA ASP A 497 -41.73 3.74 15.65
C ASP A 497 -42.60 2.97 14.65
N ASN A 498 -43.90 2.90 14.96
CA ASN A 498 -44.97 2.56 14.02
C ASN A 498 -44.97 3.53 12.82
N LYS A 499 -44.09 3.32 11.84
CA LYS A 499 -44.33 3.68 10.45
C LYS A 499 -43.89 2.52 9.57
N PRO A 500 -44.77 1.95 8.72
CA PRO A 500 -44.31 1.09 7.65
C PRO A 500 -43.48 1.96 6.70
N ILE A 501 -42.16 1.92 6.85
CA ILE A 501 -41.25 2.52 5.90
C ILE A 501 -41.27 1.61 4.69
N SER A 502 -42.12 1.96 3.73
CA SER A 502 -41.87 1.68 2.32
C SER A 502 -40.54 2.34 1.96
N LEU A 503 -39.41 1.68 2.20
CA LEU A 503 -38.15 2.10 1.61
C LEU A 503 -38.32 1.91 0.10
N PRO A 504 -38.19 2.97 -0.72
CA PRO A 504 -38.00 2.77 -2.14
C PRO A 504 -36.62 2.14 -2.29
N SER A 505 -36.60 0.81 -2.40
CA SER A 505 -35.50 0.08 -2.99
C SER A 505 -35.14 0.80 -4.28
N SER A 506 -33.94 1.37 -4.33
CA SER A 506 -33.31 1.83 -5.55
C SER A 506 -33.42 0.71 -6.58
N LYS A 507 -34.37 0.86 -7.50
CA LYS A 507 -34.56 -0.05 -8.62
C LYS A 507 -33.22 -0.21 -9.34
N PRO A 508 -32.70 -1.43 -9.54
CA PRO A 508 -31.82 -1.66 -10.67
C PRO A 508 -32.68 -1.41 -11.91
N LEU A 509 -32.25 -0.48 -12.76
CA LEU A 509 -32.78 -0.30 -14.11
C LEU A 509 -32.77 -1.66 -14.82
N GLN A 510 -33.95 -2.20 -15.08
CA GLN A 510 -34.17 -3.30 -16.02
C GLN A 510 -33.75 -2.83 -17.40
N GLY A 511 -32.76 -3.50 -17.99
CA GLY A 511 -32.31 -3.20 -19.35
C GLY A 511 -31.24 -4.14 -19.88
N ILE A 512 -31.72 -5.22 -20.51
CA ILE A 512 -31.11 -5.93 -21.66
C ILE A 512 -29.86 -6.80 -21.37
N TYR A 513 -30.06 -8.08 -21.05
CA TYR A 513 -29.41 -9.27 -21.68
C TYR A 513 -30.23 -10.54 -21.35
N PRO A 514 -30.28 -11.58 -22.21
CA PRO A 514 -31.32 -12.61 -22.16
C PRO A 514 -31.01 -13.75 -21.19
N GLU A 515 -32.04 -14.16 -20.43
CA GLU A 515 -32.05 -15.36 -19.60
C GLU A 515 -31.90 -16.62 -20.47
N THR A 516 -30.81 -17.34 -20.29
CA THR A 516 -30.69 -18.72 -20.76
C THR A 516 -31.07 -19.65 -19.61
N GLN A 517 -32.20 -20.33 -19.78
CA GLN A 517 -32.66 -21.41 -18.93
C GLN A 517 -31.65 -22.57 -18.97
N ILE A 518 -31.01 -22.87 -17.85
CA ILE A 518 -30.44 -24.20 -17.60
C ILE A 518 -31.17 -24.79 -16.41
N LYS A 519 -32.14 -25.66 -16.74
CA LYS A 519 -32.82 -26.55 -15.78
C LYS A 519 -31.78 -27.48 -15.16
N ALA A 520 -31.55 -27.35 -13.85
CA ALA A 520 -30.82 -28.34 -13.08
C ALA A 520 -31.60 -29.67 -13.11
N ARG A 521 -30.97 -30.69 -13.69
CA ARG A 521 -31.40 -32.08 -13.59
C ARG A 521 -31.19 -32.55 -12.15
N ASN A 522 -32.26 -33.03 -11.53
CA ASN A 522 -32.21 -33.85 -10.33
C ASN A 522 -31.44 -35.14 -10.63
N SER A 523 -30.30 -35.33 -9.99
CA SER A 523 -29.69 -36.65 -9.79
C SER A 523 -29.71 -36.97 -8.31
N SER A 524 -30.56 -37.94 -7.98
CA SER A 524 -30.76 -38.55 -6.68
C SER A 524 -29.56 -39.43 -6.29
N GLU A 525 -28.87 -39.04 -5.21
CA GLU A 525 -28.12 -39.94 -4.34
C GLU A 525 -28.40 -39.53 -2.88
N PRO A 526 -28.63 -40.49 -1.95
CA PRO A 526 -29.00 -40.19 -0.58
C PRO A 526 -27.75 -39.87 0.25
N GLN A 527 -27.44 -38.59 0.42
CA GLN A 527 -26.60 -38.16 1.54
C GLN A 527 -27.48 -37.99 2.78
N GLN A 528 -27.27 -38.80 3.80
CA GLN A 528 -27.81 -38.58 5.14
C GLN A 528 -27.29 -37.25 5.69
N GLN A 529 -28.03 -36.17 5.43
CA GLN A 529 -27.94 -34.96 6.23
C GLN A 529 -28.76 -35.20 7.49
N ASN A 530 -28.10 -35.43 8.63
CA ASN A 530 -28.72 -35.26 9.94
C ASN A 530 -29.05 -33.76 10.10
N THR A 531 -30.20 -33.33 9.58
CA THR A 531 -30.74 -31.98 9.78
C THR A 531 -31.49 -31.96 11.11
N CYS A 532 -30.88 -31.41 12.16
CA CYS A 532 -31.58 -31.14 13.42
C CYS A 532 -32.67 -30.07 13.19
N GLU A 533 -33.91 -30.33 13.59
CA GLU A 533 -35.02 -29.38 13.41
C GLU A 533 -35.09 -28.40 14.59
N TRP A 534 -35.23 -27.10 14.31
CA TRP A 534 -35.37 -26.06 15.33
C TRP A 534 -36.83 -25.94 15.79
N THR A 535 -37.07 -25.87 17.11
CA THR A 535 -38.40 -25.54 17.62
C THR A 535 -38.73 -24.06 17.39
N LYS A 536 -40.03 -23.73 17.31
CA LYS A 536 -40.49 -22.34 17.13
C LYS A 536 -39.98 -21.41 18.24
N GLU A 537 -39.93 -21.91 19.47
CA GLU A 537 -39.42 -21.18 20.63
C GLU A 537 -37.91 -20.92 20.53
N ALA A 538 -37.13 -21.92 20.09
CA ALA A 538 -35.69 -21.77 19.88
C ALA A 538 -35.37 -20.79 18.75
N LEU A 539 -36.18 -20.75 17.68
CA LEU A 539 -36.03 -19.75 16.62
C LEU A 539 -36.34 -18.33 17.09
N LEU A 540 -37.39 -18.16 17.92
CA LEU A 540 -37.71 -16.87 18.53
C LEU A 540 -36.58 -16.38 19.45
N GLU A 541 -35.96 -17.30 20.20
CA GLU A 541 -34.82 -16.98 21.06
C GLU A 541 -33.56 -16.68 20.24
N LEU A 542 -33.31 -17.42 19.15
CA LEU A 542 -32.21 -17.14 18.22
C LEU A 542 -32.34 -15.77 17.57
N ASN A 543 -33.55 -15.30 17.29
CA ASN A 543 -33.77 -13.97 16.72
C ASN A 543 -33.38 -12.83 17.68
N LYS A 544 -33.37 -13.09 19.00
CA LYS A 544 -32.87 -12.12 20.01
C LYS A 544 -31.34 -12.03 20.04
N VAL A 545 -30.63 -13.00 19.44
CA VAL A 545 -29.16 -13.02 19.40
C VAL A 545 -28.63 -12.00 18.38
N PRO A 546 -27.47 -11.37 18.67
CA PRO A 546 -26.91 -10.41 17.75
C PRO A 546 -26.65 -10.85 16.33
N GLY A 547 -27.13 -10.10 15.32
CA GLY A 547 -27.06 -10.45 13.89
C GLY A 547 -25.69 -10.93 13.45
N PHE A 548 -24.64 -10.15 13.79
CA PHE A 548 -23.23 -10.46 13.52
C PHE A 548 -22.69 -11.73 14.22
N VAL A 549 -23.36 -12.25 15.26
CA VAL A 549 -23.06 -13.57 15.87
C VAL A 549 -24.20 -14.58 15.71
N ARG A 550 -25.34 -14.22 15.12
CA ARG A 550 -26.56 -15.05 15.05
C ARG A 550 -26.30 -16.28 14.20
N SER A 551 -25.69 -16.10 13.03
CA SER A 551 -25.25 -17.20 12.15
C SER A 551 -24.28 -18.14 12.86
N LYS A 552 -23.37 -17.58 13.66
CA LYS A 552 -22.39 -18.34 14.46
C LYS A 552 -23.04 -19.13 15.58
N VAL A 553 -23.93 -18.51 16.35
CA VAL A 553 -24.68 -19.15 17.43
C VAL A 553 -25.57 -20.25 16.87
N LYS A 554 -26.25 -20.01 15.75
CA LYS A 554 -27.03 -21.02 15.04
C LYS A 554 -26.15 -22.23 14.68
N ARG A 555 -25.03 -22.01 14.00
CA ARG A 555 -24.11 -23.08 13.57
C ARG A 555 -23.47 -23.82 14.74
N ASN A 556 -23.09 -23.11 15.80
CA ASN A 556 -22.53 -23.72 17.01
C ASN A 556 -23.58 -24.57 17.73
N THR A 557 -24.82 -24.10 17.81
CA THR A 557 -25.94 -24.85 18.38
C THR A 557 -26.24 -26.10 17.56
N GLU A 558 -26.24 -26.00 16.23
CA GLU A 558 -26.40 -27.14 15.32
C GLU A 558 -25.26 -28.15 15.46
N LYS A 559 -24.00 -27.69 15.52
CA LYS A 559 -22.83 -28.56 15.78
C LYS A 559 -22.91 -29.25 17.13
N TYR A 560 -23.28 -28.52 18.18
CA TYR A 560 -23.46 -29.07 19.52
C TYR A 560 -24.58 -30.12 19.54
N ALA A 561 -25.73 -29.81 18.93
CA ALA A 561 -26.86 -30.73 18.79
C ALA A 561 -26.46 -32.02 18.07
N CYS A 562 -25.76 -31.91 16.93
CA CYS A 562 -25.21 -33.06 16.21
C CYS A 562 -24.23 -33.88 17.07
N SER A 563 -23.35 -33.23 17.83
CA SER A 563 -22.35 -33.91 18.67
C SER A 563 -22.95 -34.67 19.86
N LYS A 564 -24.12 -34.25 20.32
CA LYS A 564 -24.88 -34.87 21.42
C LYS A 564 -26.05 -35.73 20.93
N HIS A 565 -26.18 -35.92 19.61
CA HIS A 565 -27.25 -36.67 18.95
C HIS A 565 -28.67 -36.16 19.26
N PHE A 566 -28.83 -34.85 19.49
CA PHE A 566 -30.16 -34.25 19.60
C PHE A 566 -30.83 -34.16 18.22
N THR A 567 -32.08 -34.62 18.12
CA THR A 567 -32.88 -34.53 16.89
C THR A 567 -33.57 -33.17 16.75
N ASN A 568 -33.97 -32.58 17.89
CA ASN A 568 -34.64 -31.27 17.95
C ASN A 568 -33.80 -30.26 18.74
N ILE A 569 -33.64 -29.05 18.21
CA ILE A 569 -32.97 -27.94 18.89
C ILE A 569 -34.03 -27.14 19.67
N THR A 570 -34.05 -27.33 20.98
CA THR A 570 -34.86 -26.57 21.93
C THR A 570 -34.08 -25.37 22.49
N VAL A 571 -34.76 -24.48 23.20
CA VAL A 571 -34.14 -23.34 23.90
C VAL A 571 -33.09 -23.83 24.91
N GLU A 572 -33.33 -24.95 25.58
CA GLU A 572 -32.38 -25.57 26.53
C GLU A 572 -31.10 -26.06 25.83
N VAL A 573 -31.22 -26.69 24.65
CA VAL A 573 -30.07 -27.13 23.84
C VAL A 573 -29.25 -25.92 23.37
N MET A 574 -29.92 -24.81 23.04
CA MET A 574 -29.26 -23.56 22.67
C MET A 574 -28.46 -22.95 23.84
N TYR A 575 -29.01 -22.94 25.06
CA TYR A 575 -28.28 -22.49 26.25
C TYR A 575 -27.13 -23.43 26.62
N ALA A 576 -27.34 -24.74 26.56
CA ALA A 576 -26.27 -25.72 26.79
C ALA A 576 -25.12 -25.61 25.77
N ALA A 577 -25.44 -25.33 24.50
CA ALA A 577 -24.43 -25.07 23.46
C ALA A 577 -23.62 -23.80 23.74
N LYS A 578 -24.26 -22.76 24.26
CA LYS A 578 -23.60 -21.50 24.65
C LYS A 578 -22.63 -21.71 25.82
N GLU A 579 -23.03 -22.45 26.85
CA GLU A 579 -22.16 -22.78 28.00
C GLU A 579 -20.97 -23.67 27.59
N ALA A 580 -21.20 -24.64 26.70
CA ALA A 580 -20.14 -25.47 26.15
C ALA A 580 -19.14 -24.66 25.30
N ALA A 581 -19.62 -23.65 24.56
CA ALA A 581 -18.75 -22.77 23.78
C ALA A 581 -17.94 -21.79 24.67
N ALA A 582 -18.48 -21.37 25.81
CA ALA A 582 -17.81 -20.48 26.76
C ALA A 582 -16.76 -21.19 27.63
N SER A 583 -16.82 -22.51 27.74
CA SER A 583 -15.84 -23.34 28.48
C SER A 583 -14.66 -23.81 27.61
N LEU A 584 -14.68 -23.51 26.30
CA LEU A 584 -13.63 -23.83 25.31
C LEU A 584 -12.81 -22.61 24.87
N THR A 585 -13.11 -21.43 25.42
CA THR A 585 -12.35 -20.17 25.29
C THR A 585 -11.66 -19.85 26.59
#